data_AF-A0A2E5M490-F1
#
_entry.id   AF-A0A2E5M490-F1
#
_cell.length_a   1.000
_cell.length_b   1.000
_cell.length_c   1.000
_cell.angle_alpha   90.00
_cell.angle_beta   90.00
_cell.angle_gamma   90.00
#
_symmetry.space_group_name_H-M   'P 1'
#
loop_
_entity.id
_entity.type
_entity.pdbx_description
1 polymer ?
#
loop_
_entity_poly.entity_id
_entity_poly.type
_entity_poly.pdbx_seq_one_letter_code
_entity_poly.pdbx_strand_id
1 'polypeptide(L)' 'MADDWLLEFFAEHEPVLHVAQSKYHDISPASALGLDTVWIDRPRANGAGTTRTVDATPTWSFSNLEDFAAALLSP' A
#
# COMPACT_ATOMS: atom_id res chain seq x y z
N MET A 1 8.72 19.39 -11.40
CA MET A 1 9.12 18.36 -12.35
C MET A 1 9.41 17.14 -11.50
N ALA A 2 8.43 16.29 -11.22
CA ALA A 2 8.77 14.94 -10.77
C ALA A 2 9.57 14.33 -11.92
N ASP A 3 10.74 13.78 -11.63
CA ASP A 3 11.62 13.27 -12.68
C ASP A 3 10.87 12.19 -13.48
N ASP A 4 10.79 12.40 -14.80
CA ASP A 4 9.95 11.68 -15.77
C ASP A 4 10.15 10.15 -15.74
N TRP A 5 11.32 9.71 -15.29
CA TRP A 5 11.72 8.31 -15.25
C TRP A 5 10.81 7.43 -14.38
N LEU A 6 10.18 7.96 -13.32
CA LEU A 6 9.26 7.16 -12.49
C LEU A 6 7.97 6.83 -13.24
N LEU A 7 7.47 7.78 -14.03
CA LEU A 7 6.29 7.58 -14.85
C LEU A 7 6.61 6.64 -16.01
N GLU A 8 7.76 6.80 -16.66
CA GLU A 8 8.25 5.88 -17.69
C GLU A 8 8.40 4.45 -17.15
N PHE A 9 9.00 4.28 -15.97
CA PHE A 9 9.15 2.98 -15.32
C PHE A 9 7.79 2.29 -15.14
N PHE A 10 6.78 2.98 -14.61
CA PHE A 10 5.46 2.37 -14.43
C PHE A 10 4.65 2.23 -15.72
N ALA A 11 4.93 3.03 -16.75
CA ALA A 11 4.27 2.93 -18.06
C ALA A 11 4.77 1.74 -18.90
N GLU A 12 6.03 1.34 -18.74
CA GLU A 12 6.62 0.19 -19.43
C GLU A 12 6.44 -1.14 -18.70
N HIS A 13 5.85 -1.12 -17.50
CA HIS A 13 5.65 -2.30 -16.65
C HIS A 13 4.18 -2.59 -16.37
N GLU A 14 3.91 -3.84 -16.00
CA GLU A 14 2.59 -4.25 -15.52
C GLU A 14 2.16 -3.36 -14.33
N PRO A 15 0.86 -3.04 -14.19
CA PRO A 15 0.36 -2.20 -13.11
C PRO A 15 0.74 -2.78 -11.75
N VAL A 16 1.33 -1.95 -10.90
CA VAL A 16 1.84 -2.36 -9.58
C VAL A 16 0.80 -2.10 -8.50
N LEU A 17 0.43 -3.17 -7.78
CA LEU A 17 -0.39 -3.09 -6.56
C LEU A 17 0.53 -3.10 -5.33
N HIS A 18 0.56 -2.00 -4.57
CA HIS A 18 1.41 -1.89 -3.38
C HIS A 18 0.70 -2.37 -2.11
N VAL A 19 1.17 -3.45 -1.50
CA VAL A 19 0.53 -4.10 -0.34
C VAL A 19 1.41 -3.97 0.89
N ALA A 20 0.94 -3.33 1.96
CA ALA A 20 1.77 -3.05 3.14
C ALA A 20 1.01 -2.84 4.45
N GLN A 21 1.73 -2.81 5.58
CA GLN A 21 1.17 -2.58 6.92
C GLN A 21 1.35 -1.14 7.41
N SER A 22 2.44 -0.46 7.05
CA SER A 22 2.75 0.88 7.57
C SER A 22 2.07 1.95 6.74
N LYS A 23 1.14 2.71 7.34
CA LYS A 23 0.55 3.86 6.63
C LYS A 23 1.57 4.95 6.28
N TYR A 24 2.57 5.17 7.13
CA TYR A 24 3.56 6.24 6.97
C TYR A 24 4.66 5.92 5.98
N HIS A 25 5.27 4.75 6.10
CA HIS A 25 6.43 4.38 5.27
C HIS A 25 6.03 3.79 3.93
N ASP A 26 4.83 3.23 3.82
CA ASP A 26 4.42 2.44 2.65
C ASP A 26 3.21 3.07 1.96
N ILE A 27 2.05 3.11 2.64
CA ILE A 27 0.78 3.51 2.00
C ILE A 27 0.83 4.97 1.52
N SER A 28 1.16 5.91 2.39
CA SER A 28 1.17 7.34 2.06
C SER A 28 2.09 7.68 0.87
N PRO A 29 3.37 7.24 0.82
CA PRO A 29 4.22 7.52 -0.33
C PRO A 29 3.77 6.77 -1.59
N ALA A 30 3.30 5.53 -1.50
CA ALA A 30 2.81 4.79 -2.66
C ALA A 30 1.57 5.45 -3.28
N SER A 31 0.60 5.88 -2.46
CA SER A 31 -0.57 6.64 -2.94
C SER A 31 -0.16 7.98 -3.56
N ALA A 32 0.85 8.67 -3.02
CA ALA A 32 1.36 9.92 -3.59
C ALA A 32 2.02 9.73 -4.97
N LEU A 33 2.50 8.52 -5.27
CA LEU A 33 3.01 8.12 -6.59
C LEU A 33 1.91 7.66 -7.55
N GLY A 34 0.65 7.62 -7.13
CA GLY A 34 -0.47 7.17 -7.95
C GLY A 34 -0.62 5.66 -8.06
N LEU A 35 0.04 4.89 -7.20
CA LEU A 35 -0.13 3.44 -7.13
C LEU A 35 -1.41 3.08 -6.41
N ASP A 36 -2.06 2.02 -6.87
CA ASP A 36 -3.09 1.36 -6.08
C ASP A 36 -2.46 0.72 -4.84
N THR A 37 -3.15 0.83 -3.71
CA THR A 37 -2.62 0.40 -2.41
C THR A 37 -3.59 -0.50 -1.66
N VAL A 38 -3.03 -1.52 -0.99
CA VAL A 38 -3.75 -2.38 -0.05
C VAL A 38 -3.12 -2.24 1.31
N TRP A 39 -3.91 -1.79 2.28
CA TRP A 39 -3.47 -1.73 3.67
C TRP A 39 -3.85 -3.00 4.42
N ILE A 40 -2.84 -3.68 4.98
CA ILE A 40 -3.04 -4.83 5.85
C ILE A 40 -3.06 -4.36 7.30
N ASP A 41 -4.26 -4.14 7.84
CA ASP A 41 -4.48 -3.69 9.22
C ASP A 41 -4.37 -4.85 10.21
N ARG A 42 -3.13 -5.30 10.41
CA ARG A 42 -2.83 -6.30 11.44
C ARG A 42 -2.37 -5.62 12.73
N PRO A 43 -2.87 -6.06 13.90
CA PRO A 43 -2.38 -5.60 15.19
C PRO A 43 -0.87 -5.84 15.33
N ARG A 44 -0.12 -4.82 15.73
CA ARG A 44 1.31 -5.02 16.04
C ARG A 44 1.44 -5.82 17.33
N ALA A 45 2.17 -6.94 17.27
CA ALA A 45 2.67 -7.57 18.47
C ALA A 45 3.67 -6.60 19.14
N ASN A 46 3.32 -6.11 20.32
CA ASN A 46 4.22 -5.51 21.30
C ASN A 46 4.77 -4.12 20.95
N GLY A 47 3.92 -3.08 21.01
CA GLY A 47 4.29 -1.71 21.42
C GLY A 47 5.39 -0.95 20.66
N ALA A 48 6.00 -1.52 19.62
CA ALA A 48 7.07 -0.91 18.86
C ALA A 48 6.49 -0.25 17.60
N GLY A 49 6.26 1.05 17.71
CA GLY A 49 5.81 1.86 16.60
C GLY A 49 5.49 3.25 17.09
N THR A 50 6.39 4.19 16.85
CA THR A 50 6.04 5.60 16.68
C THR A 50 5.11 5.69 15.47
N THR A 51 3.87 5.27 15.62
CA THR A 51 2.83 5.51 14.62
C THR A 51 2.58 6.99 14.66
N ARG A 52 3.30 7.74 13.82
CA ARG A 52 2.75 8.99 13.32
C ARG A 52 1.44 8.57 12.67
N THR A 53 0.33 8.97 13.28
CA THR A 53 -0.97 8.90 12.65
C THR A 53 -0.90 9.79 11.43
N VAL A 54 -0.76 9.16 10.27
CA VAL A 54 -0.94 9.80 8.98
C VAL A 54 -2.29 9.36 8.46
N ASP A 55 -3.02 10.35 7.96
CA ASP A 55 -4.26 10.12 7.24
C ASP A 55 -3.89 9.71 5.83
N ALA A 56 -3.66 8.40 5.65
CA ALA A 56 -3.47 7.78 4.35
C ALA A 56 -4.75 7.02 4.01
N THR A 57 -5.28 7.27 2.81
CA THR A 57 -6.49 6.62 2.28
C THR A 57 -6.06 5.51 1.33
N PRO A 58 -5.94 4.25 1.79
CA PRO A 58 -5.62 3.14 0.90
C PRO A 58 -6.78 2.86 -0.06
N THR A 59 -6.49 2.26 -1.22
CA THR A 59 -7.53 1.84 -2.17
C THR A 59 -8.38 0.72 -1.56
N TRP A 60 -7.75 -0.26 -0.92
CA TRP A 60 -8.42 -1.34 -0.19
C TRP A 60 -7.78 -1.60 1.17
N SER A 61 -8.51 -2.27 2.06
CA SER A 61 -8.02 -2.64 3.39
C SER A 61 -8.49 -4.03 3.78
N PHE A 62 -7.59 -4.81 4.39
CA PHE A 62 -7.85 -6.16 4.89
C PHE A 62 -7.20 -6.33 6.25
N SER A 63 -7.77 -7.16 7.11
CA SER A 63 -7.23 -7.43 8.45
C SER A 63 -5.96 -8.28 8.42
N ASN A 64 -5.76 -9.05 7.36
CA ASN A 64 -4.63 -9.96 7.18
C ASN A 64 -4.41 -10.25 5.67
N LEU A 65 -3.30 -10.91 5.35
CA LEU A 65 -2.95 -11.26 3.97
C LEU A 65 -3.78 -12.43 3.41
N GLU A 66 -4.34 -13.28 4.27
CA GLU A 66 -5.17 -14.41 3.84
C GLU A 66 -6.48 -13.93 3.22
N ASP A 67 -7.18 -13.00 3.90
CA ASP A 67 -8.40 -12.38 3.40
C ASP A 67 -8.15 -11.62 2.08
N PHE A 68 -7.02 -10.93 1.98
CA PHE A 68 -6.62 -10.27 0.73
C PHE A 68 -6.38 -11.28 -0.40
N ALA A 69 -5.64 -12.35 -0.15
CA ALA A 69 -5.40 -13.39 -1.14
C ALA A 69 -6.70 -14.06 -1.59
N ALA A 70 -7.62 -14.34 -0.64
CA ALA A 70 -8.93 -14.89 -0.95
C ALA A 70 -9.75 -13.95 -1.84
N ALA A 71 -9.67 -12.63 -1.63
CA ALA A 71 -10.35 -11.65 -2.48
C ALA A 71 -9.80 -11.63 -3.92
N LEU A 72 -8.49 -11.81 -4.12
CA LEU A 72 -7.89 -11.87 -5.46
C LEU A 72 -8.23 -13.15 -6.23
N LEU A 73 -8.52 -14.24 -5.52
CA LEU A 73 -8.82 -15.54 -6.11
C LEU A 73 -10.32 -15.76 -6.34
N SER A 74 -11.16 -14.83 -5.87
CA SER A 74 -12.61 -14.88 -6.07
C SER A 74 -12.97 -14.32 -7.45
N PRO A 75 -13.73 -15.07 -8.28
CA PRO A 75 -14.07 -14.68 -9.64
C PRO A 75 -15.07 -13.52 -9.74
#